data_AF-A0A286C1U8-F1
#
_entry.id   AF-A0A286C1U8-F1
#
_cell.length_a   1.000
_cell.length_b   1.000
_cell.length_c   1.000
_cell.angle_alpha   90.00
_cell.angle_beta   90.00
_cell.angle_gamma   90.00
#
_symmetry.space_group_name_H-M   'P 1'
#
loop_
_entity.id
_entity.type
_entity.pdbx_description
1 polymer ?
#
loop_
_entity_poly.entity_id
_entity_poly.type
_entity_poly.pdbx_seq_one_letter_code
_entity_poly.pdbx_strand_id
1 'polypeptide(L)'
;MHDTIQQYYGDTLSSSLDLQTNACKTDAGLPEYVKPILTQIHHEVLTRYYGCGLVLPESLEGLTVLDLGCGAGRDVYVLSKLVGEHGRVIGVDMTEEQLAVARRHEEYHRKVFGYAAGNVCFLHGYIERLSELDLSDASVDIIVSNCVLNLAPDKSVVLKEAWRVLKPGGEFYFSDVYTDRRVPGMLTSDPVLYGECLSGALYWNDFLHLSREHGFADPRLIDDRGIVIGNADLAARTGNIRFYSATYRLFKLYDLEPACEDYGQAVVYRGTIPHHPHVFVLDKHHRIEMGKHFPVCGNTWRMLHDTRFAAHFDFHGNFARHYGIFPGCGMGLPFDGTNKDVGNQAGGCC
;
A
#
# COMPACT_ATOMS: atom_id res chain seq x y z
N MET A 1 -18.37 -14.94 -8.70
CA MET A 1 -17.20 -14.06 -8.87
C MET A 1 -15.99 -14.65 -8.19
N HIS A 2 -16.05 -14.99 -6.89
CA HIS A 2 -14.99 -15.73 -6.19
C HIS A 2 -14.53 -16.98 -6.95
N ASP A 3 -15.45 -17.86 -7.36
CA ASP A 3 -15.12 -19.07 -8.12
C ASP A 3 -14.34 -18.77 -9.41
N THR A 4 -14.69 -17.69 -10.10
CA THR A 4 -14.00 -17.25 -11.34
C THR A 4 -12.58 -16.77 -11.06
N ILE A 5 -12.38 -16.02 -9.98
CA ILE A 5 -11.06 -15.53 -9.58
C ILE A 5 -10.18 -16.69 -9.09
N GLN A 6 -10.75 -17.58 -8.25
CA GLN A 6 -10.07 -18.78 -7.77
C GLN A 6 -9.65 -19.69 -8.93
N GLN A 7 -10.51 -19.95 -9.91
CA GLN A 7 -10.15 -20.73 -11.10
C GLN A 7 -9.08 -20.04 -11.96
N TYR A 8 -9.14 -18.71 -12.10
CA TYR A 8 -8.16 -17.97 -12.89
C TYR A 8 -6.75 -18.03 -12.26
N TYR A 9 -6.63 -17.78 -10.95
CA TYR A 9 -5.35 -17.78 -10.24
C TYR A 9 -4.88 -19.16 -9.73
N GLY A 10 -5.81 -20.10 -9.57
CA GLY A 10 -5.54 -21.47 -9.11
C GLY A 10 -5.20 -22.44 -10.25
N ASP A 11 -5.99 -22.41 -11.34
CA ASP A 11 -5.92 -23.43 -12.41
C ASP A 11 -5.44 -22.88 -13.76
N THR A 12 -5.69 -21.59 -14.05
CA THR A 12 -5.47 -21.03 -15.41
C THR A 12 -4.09 -20.39 -15.57
N LEU A 13 -3.59 -19.67 -14.57
CA LEU A 13 -2.27 -19.03 -14.61
C LEU A 13 -1.17 -19.97 -14.13
N SER A 14 -0.21 -20.28 -15.03
CA SER A 14 0.94 -21.13 -14.70
C SER A 14 2.21 -20.34 -14.37
N SER A 15 2.34 -19.11 -14.90
CA SER A 15 3.46 -18.21 -14.63
C SER A 15 3.10 -16.73 -14.86
N SER A 16 3.90 -15.80 -14.30
CA SER A 16 3.75 -14.35 -14.54
C SER A 16 4.02 -13.92 -16.00
N LEU A 17 4.51 -14.82 -16.85
CA LEU A 17 4.68 -14.58 -18.29
C LEU A 17 3.36 -14.73 -19.06
N ASP A 18 2.33 -15.34 -18.45
CA ASP A 18 1.02 -15.57 -19.06
C ASP A 18 0.14 -14.29 -19.06
N LEU A 19 0.58 -13.24 -18.35
CA LEU A 19 -0.10 -11.94 -18.26
C LEU A 19 0.00 -11.16 -19.57
N GLN A 20 -1.14 -10.67 -20.07
CA GLN A 20 -1.25 -9.96 -21.36
C GLN A 20 -0.97 -8.46 -21.25
N THR A 21 -0.71 -7.96 -20.04
CA THR A 21 -0.45 -6.54 -19.75
C THR A 21 0.84 -6.37 -18.92
N ASN A 22 1.37 -5.14 -18.87
CA ASN A 22 2.43 -4.79 -17.92
C ASN A 22 1.88 -4.31 -16.56
N ALA A 23 0.56 -4.46 -16.33
CA ALA A 23 -0.08 -4.13 -15.05
C ALA A 23 0.65 -4.87 -13.92
N CYS A 24 1.03 -6.13 -14.18
CA CYS A 24 1.81 -6.97 -13.27
C CYS A 24 3.30 -7.13 -13.53
N LYS A 25 3.93 -6.13 -14.17
CA LYS A 25 5.39 -6.06 -14.30
C LYS A 25 5.91 -4.76 -13.69
N THR A 26 6.64 -4.82 -12.58
CA THR A 26 7.43 -3.69 -12.09
C THR A 26 8.67 -3.48 -12.95
N ASP A 27 8.81 -2.29 -13.54
CA ASP A 27 10.06 -1.83 -14.18
C ASP A 27 11.04 -1.23 -13.16
N ALA A 28 10.57 -0.88 -11.95
CA ALA A 28 11.43 -0.47 -10.84
C ALA A 28 12.15 -1.71 -10.27
N GLY A 29 13.48 -1.72 -10.40
CA GLY A 29 14.29 -2.81 -9.88
C GLY A 29 14.09 -3.02 -8.38
N LEU A 30 14.12 -4.29 -7.96
CA LEU A 30 14.07 -4.69 -6.55
C LEU A 30 15.19 -3.99 -5.76
N PRO A 31 14.91 -3.44 -4.56
CA PRO A 31 15.94 -2.82 -3.72
C PRO A 31 17.09 -3.78 -3.43
N GLU A 32 18.34 -3.30 -3.45
CA GLU A 32 19.53 -4.14 -3.33
C GLU A 32 19.54 -4.98 -2.04
N TYR A 33 19.02 -4.45 -0.93
CA TYR A 33 18.97 -5.16 0.35
C TYR A 33 17.98 -6.34 0.36
N VAL A 34 17.04 -6.37 -0.59
CA VAL A 34 16.02 -7.42 -0.70
C VAL A 34 16.49 -8.58 -1.56
N LYS A 35 17.38 -8.34 -2.54
CA LYS A 35 17.87 -9.38 -3.44
C LYS A 35 18.49 -10.57 -2.69
N PRO A 36 19.35 -10.39 -1.67
CA PRO A 36 19.88 -11.51 -0.88
C PRO A 36 18.78 -12.27 -0.12
N ILE A 37 17.71 -11.60 0.31
CA ILE A 37 16.58 -12.24 0.98
C ILE A 37 15.83 -13.13 -0.02
N LEU A 38 15.58 -12.64 -1.23
CA LEU A 38 14.92 -13.42 -2.29
C LEU A 38 15.69 -14.70 -2.64
N THR A 39 17.03 -14.67 -2.62
CA THR A 39 17.83 -15.89 -2.86
C THR A 39 17.70 -16.96 -1.76
N GLN A 40 17.18 -16.58 -0.59
CA GLN A 40 16.93 -17.48 0.54
C GLN A 40 15.49 -18.04 0.52
N ILE A 41 14.62 -17.54 -0.36
CA ILE A 41 13.25 -18.03 -0.48
C ILE A 41 13.23 -19.34 -1.26
N HIS A 42 12.45 -20.30 -0.78
CA HIS A 42 12.33 -21.61 -1.42
C HIS A 42 11.86 -21.46 -2.88
N HIS A 43 12.51 -22.17 -3.80
CA HIS A 43 12.26 -22.02 -5.24
C HIS A 43 10.79 -22.22 -5.63
N GLU A 44 10.09 -23.18 -5.02
CA GLU A 44 8.67 -23.45 -5.31
C GLU A 44 7.77 -22.26 -4.95
N VAL A 45 8.07 -21.57 -3.84
CA VAL A 45 7.36 -20.35 -3.43
C VAL A 45 7.62 -19.22 -4.42
N LEU A 46 8.86 -19.07 -4.89
CA LEU A 46 9.21 -18.05 -5.89
C LEU A 46 8.52 -18.28 -7.23
N THR A 47 8.41 -19.53 -7.68
CA THR A 47 7.84 -19.87 -8.99
C THR A 47 6.32 -19.71 -9.07
N ARG A 48 5.61 -19.77 -7.93
CA ARG A 48 4.14 -19.62 -7.85
C ARG A 48 3.73 -18.21 -7.45
N TYR A 49 4.32 -17.21 -8.09
CA TYR A 49 4.04 -15.81 -7.79
C TYR A 49 3.42 -15.09 -8.99
N TYR A 50 2.31 -14.38 -8.74
CA TYR A 50 1.49 -13.73 -9.78
C TYR A 50 1.30 -12.22 -9.55
N GLY A 51 1.98 -11.62 -8.58
CA GLY A 51 1.82 -10.20 -8.29
C GLY A 51 2.75 -9.31 -9.10
N CYS A 52 2.60 -8.01 -8.89
CA CYS A 52 3.16 -6.99 -9.78
C CYS A 52 4.51 -6.41 -9.30
N GLY A 53 5.05 -6.84 -8.14
CA GLY A 53 6.24 -6.24 -7.49
C GLY A 53 6.42 -6.68 -6.04
N LEU A 54 7.27 -6.04 -5.24
CA LEU A 54 7.25 -6.22 -3.77
C LEU A 54 6.76 -4.95 -3.11
N VAL A 55 5.85 -5.10 -2.16
CA VAL A 55 5.33 -4.01 -1.33
C VAL A 55 6.12 -4.02 -0.03
N LEU A 56 7.00 -3.02 0.15
CA LEU A 56 8.00 -2.99 1.20
C LEU A 56 7.92 -1.68 1.99
N PRO A 57 7.10 -1.63 3.05
CA PRO A 57 7.07 -0.50 3.96
C PRO A 57 8.39 -0.38 4.71
N GLU A 58 8.75 0.83 5.12
CA GLU A 58 9.97 1.06 5.90
C GLU A 58 9.77 0.74 7.38
N SER A 59 10.88 0.54 8.11
CA SER A 59 10.91 0.37 9.57
C SER A 59 10.03 -0.80 10.07
N LEU A 60 10.36 -2.04 9.66
CA LEU A 60 9.54 -3.23 9.92
C LEU A 60 9.95 -4.05 11.16
N GLU A 61 11.12 -3.81 11.72
CA GLU A 61 11.71 -4.66 12.76
C GLU A 61 10.78 -4.81 13.98
N GLY A 62 10.52 -6.06 14.39
CA GLY A 62 9.68 -6.41 15.53
C GLY A 62 8.18 -6.24 15.33
N LEU A 63 7.72 -5.82 14.14
CA LEU A 63 6.30 -5.54 13.91
C LEU A 63 5.48 -6.78 13.51
N THR A 64 4.17 -6.70 13.72
CA THR A 64 3.19 -7.62 13.16
C THR A 64 2.69 -7.09 11.82
N VAL A 65 2.92 -7.83 10.74
CA VAL A 65 2.51 -7.50 9.37
C VAL A 65 1.43 -8.47 8.88
N LEU A 66 0.37 -7.96 8.26
CA LEU A 66 -0.67 -8.74 7.58
C LEU A 66 -0.56 -8.57 6.07
N ASP A 67 -0.40 -9.65 5.33
CA ASP A 67 -0.39 -9.69 3.86
C ASP A 67 -1.73 -10.20 3.33
N LEU A 68 -2.45 -9.33 2.60
CA LEU A 68 -3.76 -9.62 2.02
C LEU A 68 -3.61 -10.14 0.58
N GLY A 69 -3.97 -11.41 0.39
CA GLY A 69 -3.79 -12.17 -0.86
C GLY A 69 -2.36 -12.66 -1.03
N CYS A 70 -1.85 -13.36 -0.01
CA CYS A 70 -0.45 -13.74 0.10
C CYS A 70 0.02 -14.83 -0.88
N GLY A 71 -0.91 -15.53 -1.55
CA GLY A 71 -0.61 -16.63 -2.47
C GLY A 71 0.27 -17.71 -1.84
N ALA A 72 1.30 -18.14 -2.56
CA ALA A 72 2.29 -19.11 -2.07
C ALA A 72 3.23 -18.56 -0.97
N GLY A 73 3.05 -17.31 -0.54
CA GLY A 73 3.75 -16.72 0.61
C GLY A 73 5.08 -16.04 0.29
N ARG A 74 5.37 -15.70 -0.97
CA ARG A 74 6.63 -15.04 -1.36
C ARG A 74 6.86 -13.77 -0.53
N ASP A 75 5.87 -12.88 -0.50
CA ASP A 75 5.96 -11.59 0.16
C ASP A 75 5.98 -11.79 1.68
N VAL A 76 5.15 -12.70 2.20
CA VAL A 76 5.17 -13.14 3.61
C VAL A 76 6.56 -13.58 4.07
N TYR A 77 7.27 -14.41 3.30
CA TYR A 77 8.60 -14.87 3.71
C TYR A 77 9.68 -13.80 3.57
N VAL A 78 9.59 -12.91 2.59
CA VAL A 78 10.48 -11.74 2.52
C VAL A 78 10.25 -10.84 3.74
N LEU A 79 9.00 -10.54 4.07
CA LEU A 79 8.63 -9.73 5.22
C LEU A 79 9.03 -10.42 6.53
N SER A 80 8.92 -11.75 6.64
CA SER A 80 9.38 -12.53 7.79
C SER A 80 10.87 -12.32 8.09
N LYS A 81 11.69 -12.13 7.04
CA LYS A 81 13.09 -11.78 7.21
C LYS A 81 13.28 -10.32 7.64
N LEU A 82 12.47 -9.40 7.13
CA LEU A 82 12.57 -7.96 7.41
C LEU A 82 12.04 -7.57 8.80
N VAL A 83 10.98 -8.22 9.29
CA VAL A 83 10.46 -8.00 10.65
C VAL A 83 11.34 -8.66 11.71
N GLY A 84 12.20 -9.60 11.32
CA GLY A 84 13.09 -10.32 12.23
C GLY A 84 12.38 -11.39 13.08
N GLU A 85 13.16 -12.07 13.93
CA GLU A 85 12.69 -13.19 14.76
C GLU A 85 11.62 -12.78 15.79
N HIS A 86 11.63 -11.52 16.22
CA HIS A 86 10.67 -10.99 17.19
C HIS A 86 9.43 -10.37 16.55
N GLY A 87 9.41 -10.17 15.24
CA GLY A 87 8.23 -9.75 14.50
C GLY A 87 7.33 -10.93 14.14
N ARG A 88 6.20 -10.65 13.48
CA ARG A 88 5.26 -11.67 13.01
C ARG A 88 4.71 -11.29 11.64
N VAL A 89 4.52 -12.26 10.77
CA VAL A 89 3.83 -12.05 9.49
C VAL A 89 2.66 -13.01 9.34
N ILE A 90 1.50 -12.48 8.99
CA ILE A 90 0.27 -13.23 8.79
C ILE A 90 -0.09 -13.09 7.32
N GLY A 91 -0.21 -14.19 6.59
CA GLY A 91 -0.73 -14.21 5.22
C GLY A 91 -2.18 -14.66 5.20
N VAL A 92 -3.04 -13.97 4.46
CA VAL A 92 -4.42 -14.40 4.18
C VAL A 92 -4.55 -14.66 2.68
N ASP A 93 -5.10 -15.81 2.31
CA ASP A 93 -5.47 -16.10 0.92
C ASP A 93 -6.72 -16.96 0.86
N MET A 94 -7.47 -16.85 -0.25
CA MET A 94 -8.68 -17.63 -0.48
C MET A 94 -8.41 -18.98 -1.17
N THR A 95 -7.19 -19.20 -1.66
CA THR A 95 -6.80 -20.37 -2.48
C THR A 95 -6.02 -21.37 -1.63
N GLU A 96 -6.64 -22.51 -1.30
CA GLU A 96 -6.04 -23.51 -0.43
C GLU A 96 -4.78 -24.14 -1.06
N GLU A 97 -4.74 -24.27 -2.39
CA GLU A 97 -3.61 -24.81 -3.14
C GLU A 97 -2.35 -23.93 -3.02
N GLN A 98 -2.54 -22.61 -2.96
CA GLN A 98 -1.46 -21.65 -2.75
C GLN A 98 -0.97 -21.70 -1.30
N LEU A 99 -1.91 -21.71 -0.35
CA LEU A 99 -1.58 -21.82 1.08
C LEU A 99 -0.90 -23.14 1.43
N ALA A 100 -1.25 -24.25 0.76
CA ALA A 100 -0.57 -25.53 0.94
C ALA A 100 0.92 -25.44 0.57
N VAL A 101 1.27 -24.70 -0.49
CA VAL A 101 2.66 -24.42 -0.87
C VAL A 101 3.33 -23.49 0.13
N ALA A 102 2.62 -22.46 0.61
CA ALA A 102 3.15 -21.57 1.63
C ALA A 102 3.50 -22.35 2.90
N ARG A 103 2.55 -23.09 3.46
CA ARG A 103 2.66 -23.80 4.75
C ARG A 103 3.73 -24.89 4.76
N ARG A 104 3.85 -25.67 3.69
CA ARG A 104 4.85 -26.76 3.61
C ARG A 104 6.31 -26.27 3.66
N HIS A 105 6.54 -24.98 3.38
CA HIS A 105 7.89 -24.38 3.37
C HIS A 105 8.18 -23.52 4.61
N GLU A 106 7.31 -23.50 5.62
CA GLU A 106 7.52 -22.70 6.85
C GLU A 106 8.82 -23.11 7.57
N GLU A 107 9.02 -24.40 7.76
CA GLU A 107 10.18 -24.95 8.45
C GLU A 107 11.50 -24.72 7.69
N TYR A 108 11.43 -24.69 6.35
CA TYR A 108 12.58 -24.34 5.50
C TYR A 108 13.02 -22.90 5.78
N HIS A 109 12.09 -21.94 5.68
CA HIS A 109 12.41 -20.52 5.85
C HIS A 109 12.86 -20.21 7.29
N ARG A 110 12.21 -20.81 8.30
CA ARG A 110 12.65 -20.70 9.71
C ARG A 110 14.12 -21.09 9.87
N LYS A 111 14.53 -22.23 9.29
CA LYS A 111 15.92 -22.72 9.36
C LYS A 111 16.89 -21.82 8.62
N VAL A 112 16.57 -21.45 7.38
CA VAL A 112 17.44 -20.59 6.55
C VAL A 112 17.63 -19.21 7.19
N PHE A 113 16.58 -18.66 7.82
CA PHE A 113 16.66 -17.38 8.52
C PHE A 113 17.34 -17.46 9.89
N GLY A 114 17.53 -18.67 10.43
CA GLY A 114 18.21 -18.92 11.70
C GLY A 114 17.33 -18.69 12.94
N TYR A 115 16.01 -18.77 12.80
CA TYR A 115 15.08 -18.48 13.89
C TYR A 115 14.81 -19.71 14.77
N ALA A 116 14.73 -19.49 16.08
CA ALA A 116 14.38 -20.51 17.06
C ALA A 116 12.94 -21.01 16.89
N ALA A 117 12.01 -20.10 16.54
CA ALA A 117 10.61 -20.39 16.27
C ALA A 117 10.16 -19.79 14.93
N GLY A 118 9.10 -20.33 14.34
CA GLY A 118 8.47 -19.75 13.16
C GLY A 118 7.77 -18.44 13.52
N ASN A 119 7.91 -17.42 12.68
CA ASN A 119 7.26 -16.12 12.85
C ASN A 119 6.19 -15.84 11.78
N VAL A 120 5.84 -16.83 10.97
CA VAL A 120 4.81 -16.74 9.93
C VAL A 120 3.55 -17.52 10.32
N CYS A 121 2.41 -17.09 9.80
CA CYS A 121 1.12 -17.78 9.96
C CYS A 121 0.28 -17.58 8.69
N PHE A 122 -0.36 -18.63 8.20
CA PHE A 122 -1.17 -18.59 6.97
C PHE A 122 -2.62 -18.95 7.24
N LEU A 123 -3.53 -18.01 7.02
CA LEU A 123 -4.96 -18.14 7.24
C LEU A 123 -5.69 -18.31 5.91
N HIS A 124 -6.59 -19.30 5.84
CA HIS A 124 -7.48 -19.47 4.70
C HIS A 124 -8.73 -18.62 4.90
N GLY A 125 -9.01 -17.73 3.95
CA GLY A 125 -10.13 -16.81 4.09
C GLY A 125 -10.21 -15.76 3.00
N TYR A 126 -11.27 -14.95 3.08
CA TYR A 126 -11.50 -13.84 2.18
C TYR A 126 -11.08 -12.52 2.84
N ILE A 127 -10.48 -11.63 2.05
CA ILE A 127 -9.98 -10.34 2.55
C ILE A 127 -11.11 -9.38 2.95
N GLU A 128 -12.34 -9.59 2.46
CA GLU A 128 -13.54 -8.89 2.90
C GLU A 128 -14.23 -9.52 4.13
N ARG A 129 -13.68 -10.62 4.67
CA ARG A 129 -14.25 -11.34 5.84
C ARG A 129 -13.19 -11.62 6.92
N LEU A 130 -12.27 -10.68 7.14
CA LEU A 130 -11.20 -10.86 8.13
C LEU A 130 -11.71 -11.10 9.55
N SER A 131 -12.92 -10.63 9.88
CA SER A 131 -13.59 -10.86 11.17
C SER A 131 -13.96 -12.32 11.42
N GLU A 132 -13.98 -13.15 10.39
CA GLU A 132 -14.23 -14.60 10.50
C GLU A 132 -12.93 -15.39 10.71
N LEU A 133 -11.79 -14.72 10.55
CA LEU A 133 -10.46 -15.27 10.79
C LEU A 133 -10.01 -14.97 12.21
N ASP A 134 -8.93 -15.61 12.65
CA ASP A 134 -8.30 -15.37 13.96
C ASP A 134 -7.51 -14.04 13.98
N LEU A 135 -8.20 -12.93 13.72
CA LEU A 135 -7.67 -11.57 13.64
C LEU A 135 -8.47 -10.63 14.53
N SER A 136 -7.90 -10.35 15.71
CA SER A 136 -8.47 -9.41 16.68
C SER A 136 -8.41 -7.97 16.19
N ASP A 137 -9.30 -7.13 16.71
CA ASP A 137 -9.24 -5.67 16.54
C ASP A 137 -7.89 -5.12 17.02
N ALA A 138 -7.35 -4.12 16.33
CA ALA A 138 -6.10 -3.47 16.72
C ALA A 138 -4.95 -4.43 17.06
N SER A 139 -4.75 -5.45 16.24
CA SER A 139 -3.74 -6.51 16.46
C SER A 139 -2.54 -6.43 15.51
N VAL A 140 -2.66 -5.69 14.41
CA VAL A 140 -1.64 -5.61 13.34
C VAL A 140 -1.05 -4.20 13.27
N ASP A 141 0.27 -4.10 13.10
CA ASP A 141 0.96 -2.82 12.95
C ASP A 141 0.90 -2.32 11.51
N ILE A 142 1.10 -3.22 10.54
CA ILE A 142 1.09 -2.88 9.11
C ILE A 142 0.31 -3.92 8.30
N ILE A 143 -0.56 -3.45 7.41
CA ILE A 143 -1.16 -4.27 6.36
C ILE A 143 -0.43 -3.99 5.06
N VAL A 144 -0.10 -5.04 4.32
CA VAL A 144 0.37 -4.96 2.94
C VAL A 144 -0.58 -5.70 2.01
N SER A 145 -0.62 -5.25 0.76
CA SER A 145 -1.32 -5.95 -0.32
C SER A 145 -0.75 -5.52 -1.66
N ASN A 146 -0.76 -6.42 -2.63
CA ASN A 146 -0.26 -6.15 -3.98
C ASN A 146 -1.24 -6.64 -5.04
N CYS A 147 -1.99 -5.72 -5.63
CA CYS A 147 -2.95 -5.95 -6.72
C CYS A 147 -4.08 -6.94 -6.42
N VAL A 148 -4.53 -6.98 -5.15
CA VAL A 148 -5.62 -7.86 -4.69
C VAL A 148 -6.90 -7.08 -4.41
N LEU A 149 -6.80 -5.82 -3.98
CA LEU A 149 -7.98 -5.02 -3.59
C LEU A 149 -8.95 -4.85 -4.77
N ASN A 150 -8.43 -4.75 -6.00
CA ASN A 150 -9.27 -4.69 -7.20
C ASN A 150 -10.07 -5.94 -7.51
N LEU A 151 -9.63 -7.10 -7.02
CA LEU A 151 -10.32 -8.39 -7.14
C LEU A 151 -11.37 -8.58 -6.03
N ALA A 152 -11.34 -7.78 -4.98
CA ALA A 152 -12.35 -7.82 -3.93
C ALA A 152 -13.72 -7.41 -4.49
N PRO A 153 -14.80 -8.16 -4.21
CA PRO A 153 -16.15 -7.77 -4.58
C PRO A 153 -16.61 -6.47 -3.93
N ASP A 154 -16.25 -6.29 -2.67
CA ASP A 154 -16.62 -5.13 -1.89
C ASP A 154 -15.37 -4.51 -1.23
N LYS A 155 -14.81 -3.52 -1.93
CA LYS A 155 -13.64 -2.75 -1.47
C LYS A 155 -13.94 -1.93 -0.22
N SER A 156 -15.21 -1.54 -0.02
CA SER A 156 -15.68 -0.80 1.16
C SER A 156 -15.46 -1.64 2.42
N VAL A 157 -15.86 -2.91 2.36
CA VAL A 157 -15.69 -3.86 3.47
C VAL A 157 -14.22 -4.15 3.73
N VAL A 158 -13.38 -4.31 2.68
CA VAL A 158 -11.93 -4.52 2.87
C VAL A 158 -11.29 -3.35 3.60
N LEU A 159 -11.60 -2.10 3.22
CA LEU A 159 -11.08 -0.90 3.89
C LEU A 159 -11.56 -0.82 5.36
N LYS A 160 -12.83 -1.15 5.61
CA LYS A 160 -13.39 -1.22 6.97
C LYS A 160 -12.67 -2.27 7.83
N GLU A 161 -12.44 -3.46 7.30
CA GLU A 161 -11.76 -4.54 8.02
C GLU A 161 -10.28 -4.23 8.23
N ALA A 162 -9.62 -3.62 7.24
CA ALA A 162 -8.25 -3.11 7.39
C ALA A 162 -8.16 -2.08 8.52
N TRP A 163 -9.10 -1.12 8.57
CA TRP A 163 -9.19 -0.16 9.68
C TRP A 163 -9.40 -0.86 11.03
N ARG A 164 -10.26 -1.88 11.10
CA ARG A 164 -10.54 -2.61 12.34
C ARG A 164 -9.30 -3.30 12.91
N VAL A 165 -8.58 -4.08 12.08
CA VAL A 165 -7.45 -4.91 12.55
C VAL A 165 -6.18 -4.11 12.79
N LEU A 166 -6.00 -2.94 12.15
CA LEU A 166 -4.86 -2.06 12.41
C LEU A 166 -4.86 -1.52 13.84
N LYS A 167 -3.71 -1.49 14.48
CA LYS A 167 -3.47 -0.74 15.71
C LYS A 167 -3.58 0.76 15.45
N PRO A 168 -3.92 1.59 16.47
CA PRO A 168 -3.69 3.03 16.40
C PRO A 168 -2.23 3.33 16.03
N GLY A 169 -2.01 4.22 15.06
CA GLY A 169 -0.69 4.50 14.50
C GLY A 169 -0.20 3.48 13.46
N GLY A 170 -0.98 2.43 13.21
CA GLY A 170 -0.71 1.43 12.18
C GLY A 170 -0.96 1.95 10.76
N GLU A 171 -0.55 1.19 9.77
CA GLU A 171 -0.52 1.61 8.37
C GLU A 171 -1.02 0.52 7.42
N PHE A 172 -1.88 0.88 6.47
CA PHE A 172 -2.15 0.06 5.29
C PHE A 172 -1.31 0.59 4.12
N TYR A 173 -0.28 -0.16 3.73
CA TYR A 173 0.68 0.20 2.68
C TYR A 173 0.56 -0.81 1.53
N PHE A 174 0.04 -0.39 0.38
CA PHE A 174 -0.33 -1.32 -0.68
C PHE A 174 -0.18 -0.72 -2.07
N SER A 175 -0.02 -1.59 -3.06
CA SER A 175 0.00 -1.21 -4.48
C SER A 175 -1.18 -1.82 -5.20
N ASP A 176 -1.86 -1.04 -6.05
CA ASP A 176 -2.93 -1.53 -6.91
C ASP A 176 -3.08 -0.72 -8.20
N VAL A 177 -4.00 -1.13 -9.06
CA VAL A 177 -4.37 -0.46 -10.31
C VAL A 177 -5.47 0.57 -10.08
N TYR A 178 -5.33 1.75 -10.65
CA TYR A 178 -6.30 2.84 -10.59
C TYR A 178 -6.53 3.44 -11.97
N THR A 179 -7.63 4.15 -12.12
CA THR A 179 -8.00 4.79 -13.39
C THR A 179 -8.17 6.29 -13.27
N ASP A 180 -7.96 7.01 -14.39
CA ASP A 180 -8.25 8.45 -14.50
C ASP A 180 -9.75 8.77 -14.54
N ARG A 181 -10.60 7.75 -14.76
CA ARG A 181 -12.05 7.85 -14.87
C ARG A 181 -12.74 6.54 -14.48
N ARG A 182 -14.03 6.61 -14.15
CA ARG A 182 -14.83 5.43 -13.80
C ARG A 182 -14.88 4.43 -14.97
N VAL A 183 -14.61 3.16 -14.66
CA VAL A 183 -14.76 2.06 -15.61
C VAL A 183 -16.26 1.79 -15.86
N PRO A 184 -16.72 1.75 -17.12
CA PRO A 184 -18.11 1.37 -17.42
C PRO A 184 -18.46 -0.03 -16.94
N GLY A 185 -19.65 -0.20 -16.34
CA GLY A 185 -20.10 -1.49 -15.78
C GLY A 185 -20.23 -2.65 -16.80
N MET A 186 -20.25 -2.36 -18.10
CA MET A 186 -20.17 -3.41 -19.12
C MET A 186 -18.78 -4.06 -19.24
N LEU A 187 -17.72 -3.36 -18.82
CA LEU A 187 -16.36 -3.89 -18.81
C LEU A 187 -16.08 -4.72 -17.54
N THR A 188 -16.78 -4.46 -16.43
CA THR A 188 -16.62 -5.23 -15.19
C THR A 188 -17.11 -6.67 -15.31
N SER A 189 -18.00 -6.96 -16.27
CA SER A 189 -18.44 -8.33 -16.57
C SER A 189 -17.49 -9.10 -17.49
N ASP A 190 -16.44 -8.47 -18.02
CA ASP A 190 -15.46 -9.18 -18.83
C ASP A 190 -14.45 -9.92 -17.94
N PRO A 191 -14.36 -11.26 -18.05
CA PRO A 191 -13.50 -12.06 -17.17
C PRO A 191 -12.00 -11.83 -17.40
N VAL A 192 -11.58 -11.46 -18.61
CA VAL A 192 -10.17 -11.22 -18.93
C VAL A 192 -9.71 -9.87 -18.35
N LEU A 193 -10.46 -8.80 -18.61
CA LEU A 193 -10.18 -7.47 -18.05
C LEU A 193 -10.28 -7.47 -16.52
N TYR A 194 -11.20 -8.28 -15.97
CA TYR A 194 -11.34 -8.42 -14.52
C TYR A 194 -10.16 -9.20 -13.93
N GLY A 195 -9.77 -10.33 -14.54
CA GLY A 195 -8.63 -11.15 -14.12
C GLY A 195 -7.29 -10.40 -14.17
N GLU A 196 -7.11 -9.51 -15.16
CA GLU A 196 -5.94 -8.63 -15.28
C GLU A 196 -5.98 -7.39 -14.36
N CYS A 197 -6.90 -7.35 -13.38
CA CYS A 197 -7.11 -6.25 -12.43
C CYS A 197 -7.42 -4.89 -13.06
N LEU A 198 -7.86 -4.86 -14.33
CA LEU A 198 -8.17 -3.62 -15.04
C LEU A 198 -9.61 -3.17 -14.82
N SER A 199 -10.59 -4.02 -15.11
CA SER A 199 -11.99 -3.59 -15.06
C SER A 199 -12.51 -3.38 -13.63
N GLY A 200 -11.90 -4.04 -12.65
CA GLY A 200 -12.17 -3.84 -11.22
C GLY A 200 -11.51 -2.60 -10.61
N ALA A 201 -10.66 -1.90 -11.37
CA ALA A 201 -9.91 -0.74 -10.89
C ALA A 201 -10.83 0.45 -10.56
N LEU A 202 -10.57 1.08 -9.42
CA LEU A 202 -11.29 2.28 -9.01
C LEU A 202 -10.76 3.52 -9.71
N TYR A 203 -11.68 4.43 -10.04
CA TYR A 203 -11.33 5.82 -10.28
C TYR A 203 -10.63 6.38 -9.03
N TRP A 204 -9.47 7.01 -9.22
CA TRP A 204 -8.62 7.43 -8.09
C TRP A 204 -9.37 8.26 -7.04
N ASN A 205 -10.26 9.17 -7.45
CA ASN A 205 -10.97 10.03 -6.51
C ASN A 205 -12.10 9.29 -5.77
N ASP A 206 -12.73 8.29 -6.41
CA ASP A 206 -13.69 7.42 -5.72
C ASP A 206 -12.96 6.58 -4.65
N PHE A 207 -11.75 6.11 -4.93
CA PHE A 207 -10.91 5.44 -3.95
C PHE A 207 -10.54 6.34 -2.75
N LEU A 208 -10.13 7.59 -3.00
CA LEU A 208 -9.81 8.53 -1.92
C LEU A 208 -11.04 8.81 -1.05
N HIS A 209 -12.20 8.98 -1.67
CA HIS A 209 -13.46 9.18 -0.94
C HIS A 209 -13.79 7.97 -0.08
N LEU A 210 -13.78 6.77 -0.67
CA LEU A 210 -14.07 5.51 0.02
C LEU A 210 -13.11 5.26 1.20
N SER A 211 -11.83 5.56 1.03
CA SER A 211 -10.83 5.44 2.10
C SER A 211 -11.18 6.33 3.29
N ARG A 212 -11.58 7.58 3.03
CA ARG A 212 -11.98 8.55 4.05
C ARG A 212 -13.25 8.15 4.79
N GLU A 213 -14.22 7.56 4.09
CA GLU A 213 -15.45 7.04 4.69
C GLU A 213 -15.17 5.96 5.77
N HIS A 214 -14.08 5.20 5.63
CA HIS A 214 -13.66 4.16 6.59
C HIS A 214 -12.57 4.62 7.57
N GLY A 215 -12.36 5.93 7.71
CA GLY A 215 -11.48 6.50 8.72
C GLY A 215 -10.06 6.83 8.24
N PHE A 216 -9.64 6.36 7.06
CA PHE A 216 -8.36 6.76 6.46
C PHE A 216 -8.47 8.18 5.88
N ALA A 217 -8.40 9.18 6.76
CA ALA A 217 -8.70 10.58 6.45
C ALA A 217 -7.76 11.22 5.40
N ASP A 218 -6.50 10.80 5.37
CA ASP A 218 -5.47 11.39 4.52
C ASP A 218 -4.63 10.31 3.79
N PRO A 219 -5.18 9.68 2.73
CA PRO A 219 -4.44 8.75 1.88
C PRO A 219 -3.24 9.43 1.20
N ARG A 220 -2.05 8.82 1.29
CA ARG A 220 -0.84 9.37 0.66
C ARG A 220 -0.34 8.49 -0.48
N LEU A 221 -0.16 9.11 -1.65
CA LEU A 221 0.41 8.47 -2.83
C LEU A 221 1.94 8.45 -2.73
N ILE A 222 2.54 7.25 -2.68
CA ILE A 222 3.99 7.06 -2.57
C ILE A 222 4.66 7.15 -3.94
N ASP A 223 4.17 6.36 -4.88
CA ASP A 223 4.65 6.32 -6.24
C ASP A 223 3.53 5.86 -7.19
N ASP A 224 3.64 6.22 -8.47
CA ASP A 224 2.75 5.72 -9.52
C ASP A 224 3.47 5.64 -10.87
N ARG A 225 2.96 4.74 -11.71
CA ARG A 225 3.38 4.58 -13.11
C ARG A 225 2.18 4.31 -14.00
N GLY A 226 2.22 4.79 -15.24
CA GLY A 226 1.22 4.44 -16.26
C GLY A 226 1.32 2.97 -16.67
N ILE A 227 0.18 2.32 -16.84
CA ILE A 227 0.07 0.96 -17.40
C ILE A 227 -0.22 1.06 -18.89
N VAL A 228 0.53 0.29 -19.69
CA VAL A 228 0.36 0.23 -21.15
C VAL A 228 -0.26 -1.11 -21.50
N ILE A 229 -1.45 -1.06 -22.11
CA ILE A 229 -2.14 -2.26 -22.60
C ILE A 229 -1.55 -2.62 -23.97
N GLY A 230 -0.66 -3.61 -23.99
CA GLY A 230 -0.01 -4.06 -25.23
C GLY A 230 -0.93 -4.84 -26.17
N ASN A 231 -2.01 -5.44 -25.66
CA ASN A 231 -3.00 -6.14 -26.46
C ASN A 231 -3.96 -5.14 -27.13
N ALA A 232 -3.95 -5.10 -28.47
CA ALA A 232 -4.76 -4.15 -29.25
C ALA A 232 -6.28 -4.34 -29.07
N ASP A 233 -6.75 -5.57 -28.86
CA ASP A 233 -8.17 -5.85 -28.60
C ASP A 233 -8.58 -5.27 -27.24
N LEU A 234 -7.81 -5.57 -26.19
CA LEU A 234 -8.07 -5.02 -24.85
C LEU A 234 -8.02 -3.49 -24.85
N ALA A 235 -7.03 -2.89 -25.53
CA ALA A 235 -6.89 -1.45 -25.64
C ALA A 235 -8.10 -0.80 -26.33
N ALA A 236 -8.59 -1.39 -27.42
CA ALA A 236 -9.78 -0.91 -28.12
C ALA A 236 -11.02 -0.94 -27.23
N ARG A 237 -11.14 -1.97 -26.39
CA ARG A 237 -12.28 -2.16 -25.49
C ARG A 237 -12.25 -1.21 -24.28
N THR A 238 -11.07 -0.89 -23.76
CA THR A 238 -10.90 0.07 -22.67
C THR A 238 -10.98 1.53 -23.13
N GLY A 239 -10.91 1.78 -24.44
CA GLY A 239 -11.04 3.11 -25.02
C GLY A 239 -10.02 4.09 -24.44
N ASN A 240 -10.50 5.23 -23.93
CA ASN A 240 -9.66 6.32 -23.41
C ASN A 240 -9.36 6.22 -21.90
N ILE A 241 -9.67 5.08 -21.27
CA ILE A 241 -9.36 4.88 -19.85
C ILE A 241 -7.84 4.74 -19.71
N ARG A 242 -7.24 5.61 -18.88
CA ARG A 242 -5.83 5.48 -18.52
C ARG A 242 -5.71 4.76 -17.19
N PHE A 243 -4.85 3.75 -17.17
CA PHE A 243 -4.58 2.90 -16.02
C PHE A 243 -3.23 3.27 -15.41
N TYR A 244 -3.16 3.22 -14.08
CA TYR A 244 -1.97 3.52 -13.31
C TYR A 244 -1.77 2.44 -12.26
N SER A 245 -0.55 1.95 -12.11
CA SER A 245 -0.16 1.19 -10.93
C SER A 245 0.34 2.21 -9.91
N ALA A 246 -0.29 2.26 -8.74
CA ALA A 246 0.02 3.24 -7.70
C ALA A 246 0.17 2.57 -6.35
N THR A 247 1.11 3.07 -5.56
CA THR A 247 1.33 2.64 -4.17
C THR A 247 0.81 3.71 -3.23
N TYR A 248 -0.09 3.33 -2.33
CA TYR A 248 -0.64 4.20 -1.31
C TYR A 248 -0.20 3.75 0.08
N ARG A 249 -0.11 4.73 0.99
CA ARG A 249 -0.11 4.50 2.43
C ARG A 249 -1.30 5.19 3.08
N LEU A 250 -1.99 4.44 3.94
CA LEU A 250 -3.13 4.90 4.71
C LEU A 250 -2.86 4.68 6.20
N PHE A 251 -2.72 5.74 6.99
CA PHE A 251 -2.50 5.62 8.43
C PHE A 251 -3.81 5.53 9.20
N LYS A 252 -3.83 4.68 10.23
CA LYS A 252 -4.88 4.68 11.24
C LYS A 252 -4.57 5.70 12.33
N LEU A 253 -4.95 6.95 12.07
CA LEU A 253 -4.80 8.07 12.99
C LEU A 253 -6.13 8.81 13.11
N TYR A 254 -6.61 8.99 14.34
CA TYR A 254 -7.95 9.54 14.61
C TYR A 254 -8.02 11.06 14.47
N ASP A 255 -6.89 11.75 14.67
CA ASP A 255 -6.81 13.21 14.72
C ASP A 255 -6.29 13.84 13.42
N LEU A 256 -6.38 13.13 12.29
CA LEU A 256 -6.04 13.68 10.99
C LEU A 256 -7.17 14.58 10.49
N GLU A 257 -6.79 15.75 9.99
CA GLU A 257 -7.71 16.75 9.46
C GLU A 257 -7.97 16.49 7.97
N PRO A 258 -9.16 16.84 7.43
CA PRO A 258 -9.46 16.68 6.00
C PRO A 258 -8.57 17.50 5.07
N ALA A 259 -7.98 18.57 5.59
CA ALA A 259 -7.07 19.46 4.88
C ALA A 259 -5.69 19.47 5.55
N CYS A 260 -4.68 19.89 4.80
CA CYS A 260 -3.34 20.09 5.33
C CYS A 260 -3.28 21.44 6.06
N GLU A 261 -3.49 21.42 7.37
CA GLU A 261 -3.43 22.62 8.21
C GLU A 261 -2.00 22.94 8.68
N ASP A 262 -1.69 24.23 8.78
CA ASP A 262 -0.41 24.77 9.22
C ASP A 262 -0.45 25.17 10.69
N TYR A 263 0.44 24.56 11.48
CA TYR A 263 0.68 24.90 12.88
C TYR A 263 2.12 25.38 13.13
N GLY A 264 2.86 25.73 12.07
CA GLY A 264 4.25 26.17 12.15
C GLY A 264 5.22 25.05 12.55
N GLN A 265 4.88 23.81 12.23
CA GLN A 265 5.63 22.62 12.62
C GLN A 265 6.74 22.30 11.62
N ALA A 266 7.81 21.69 12.14
CA ALA A 266 8.88 21.13 11.34
C ALA A 266 9.43 19.86 11.97
N VAL A 267 10.02 19.00 11.15
CA VAL A 267 10.69 17.78 11.58
C VAL A 267 12.13 17.75 11.08
N VAL A 268 12.99 16.99 11.75
CA VAL A 268 14.34 16.66 11.29
C VAL A 268 14.49 15.16 11.24
N TYR A 269 14.79 14.61 10.08
CA TYR A 269 15.06 13.18 9.94
C TYR A 269 16.44 12.83 10.51
N ARG A 270 16.52 11.82 11.37
CA ARG A 270 17.76 11.40 12.03
C ARG A 270 18.64 10.46 11.20
N GLY A 271 18.15 9.94 10.07
CA GLY A 271 18.91 8.99 9.24
C GLY A 271 18.96 7.57 9.79
N THR A 272 18.05 7.23 10.70
CA THR A 272 18.10 5.98 11.47
C THR A 272 17.21 4.86 10.93
N ILE A 273 16.42 5.12 9.88
CA ILE A 273 15.62 4.05 9.24
C ILE A 273 16.58 3.16 8.43
N PRO A 274 16.60 1.84 8.66
CA PRO A 274 17.46 0.92 7.91
C PRO A 274 17.30 1.09 6.40
N HIS A 275 18.42 1.07 5.66
CA HIS A 275 18.48 1.27 4.20
C HIS A 275 18.11 2.68 3.69
N HIS A 276 17.73 3.60 4.58
CA HIS A 276 17.35 4.98 4.24
C HIS A 276 18.19 6.03 5.00
N PRO A 277 19.53 5.95 5.08
CA PRO A 277 20.32 6.78 5.99
C PRO A 277 20.33 8.28 5.65
N HIS A 278 20.14 8.63 4.38
CA HIS A 278 20.28 10.01 3.91
C HIS A 278 18.95 10.72 3.72
N VAL A 279 17.90 9.95 3.41
CA VAL A 279 16.61 10.48 2.98
C VAL A 279 15.50 9.52 3.36
N PHE A 280 14.44 10.04 3.96
CA PHE A 280 13.17 9.35 4.09
C PHE A 280 12.15 9.96 3.11
N VAL A 281 11.45 9.10 2.37
CA VAL A 281 10.36 9.51 1.48
C VAL A 281 9.07 9.06 2.13
N LEU A 282 8.31 10.00 2.69
CA LEU A 282 7.00 9.67 3.25
C LEU A 282 5.99 9.46 2.12
N ASP A 283 6.01 10.26 1.07
CA ASP A 283 5.12 10.18 -0.08
C ASP A 283 5.70 10.99 -1.26
N LYS A 284 4.97 11.10 -2.39
CA LYS A 284 5.41 11.86 -3.58
C LYS A 284 5.78 13.32 -3.31
N HIS A 285 5.31 13.91 -2.22
CA HIS A 285 5.50 15.32 -1.88
C HIS A 285 6.50 15.52 -0.73
N HIS A 286 6.76 14.48 0.07
CA HIS A 286 7.55 14.58 1.30
C HIS A 286 8.85 13.77 1.19
N ARG A 287 9.88 14.43 0.64
CA ARG A 287 11.25 13.92 0.58
C ARG A 287 12.12 14.62 1.62
N ILE A 288 12.38 13.96 2.74
CA ILE A 288 12.99 14.56 3.94
C ILE A 288 14.46 14.12 4.04
N GLU A 289 15.38 15.09 3.89
CA GLU A 289 16.82 14.86 4.00
C GLU A 289 17.27 14.77 5.47
N MET A 290 18.21 13.88 5.75
CA MET A 290 18.82 13.71 7.08
C MET A 290 19.41 15.03 7.58
N GLY A 291 19.13 15.39 8.83
CA GLY A 291 19.69 16.55 9.52
C GLY A 291 19.15 17.91 9.06
N LYS A 292 18.23 17.94 8.09
CA LYS A 292 17.62 19.17 7.58
C LYS A 292 16.27 19.40 8.24
N HIS A 293 16.02 20.63 8.72
CA HIS A 293 14.68 21.05 9.11
C HIS A 293 13.76 21.04 7.89
N PHE A 294 12.65 20.31 8.01
CA PHE A 294 11.65 20.15 6.97
C PHE A 294 10.29 20.59 7.52
N PRO A 295 9.72 21.71 7.04
CA PRO A 295 8.39 22.16 7.43
C PRO A 295 7.31 21.14 7.04
N VAL A 296 6.33 20.92 7.90
CA VAL A 296 5.26 19.94 7.68
C VAL A 296 3.91 20.49 8.13
N CYS A 297 2.84 20.05 7.47
CA CYS A 297 1.48 20.27 7.96
C CYS A 297 1.18 19.39 9.19
N GLY A 298 0.09 19.68 9.89
CA GLY A 298 -0.35 18.94 11.07
C GLY A 298 -0.51 17.44 10.83
N ASN A 299 -1.12 17.05 9.70
CA ASN A 299 -1.28 15.64 9.34
C ASN A 299 0.06 14.93 9.16
N THR A 300 0.98 15.51 8.36
CA THR A 300 2.31 14.93 8.15
C THR A 300 3.07 14.83 9.47
N TRP A 301 2.96 15.84 10.34
CA TRP A 301 3.56 15.78 11.68
C TRP A 301 3.04 14.58 12.48
N ARG A 302 1.72 14.34 12.50
CA ARG A 302 1.11 13.19 13.18
C ARG A 302 1.48 11.85 12.54
N MET A 303 1.54 11.78 11.21
CA MET A 303 1.99 10.57 10.50
C MET A 303 3.42 10.16 10.88
N LEU A 304 4.27 11.13 11.22
CA LEU A 304 5.63 10.87 11.67
C LEU A 304 5.71 10.65 13.19
N HIS A 305 4.96 11.42 13.98
CA HIS A 305 5.02 11.42 15.45
C HIS A 305 4.20 10.32 16.12
N ASP A 306 3.00 10.05 15.62
CA ASP A 306 2.02 9.17 16.25
C ASP A 306 2.08 7.74 15.67
N THR A 307 3.18 7.40 14.98
CA THR A 307 3.39 6.10 14.34
C THR A 307 4.77 5.56 14.70
N ARG A 308 5.12 4.38 14.17
CA ARG A 308 6.45 3.77 14.32
C ARG A 308 7.61 4.68 13.89
N PHE A 309 7.36 5.71 13.08
CA PHE A 309 8.41 6.60 12.60
C PHE A 309 8.95 7.56 13.66
N ALA A 310 8.25 7.74 14.78
CA ALA A 310 8.56 8.77 15.78
C ALA A 310 10.01 8.74 16.27
N ALA A 311 10.55 7.55 16.50
CA ALA A 311 11.91 7.37 17.00
C ALA A 311 12.99 7.91 16.02
N HIS A 312 12.64 8.09 14.75
CA HIS A 312 13.55 8.47 13.67
C HIS A 312 13.53 9.97 13.35
N PHE A 313 12.72 10.76 14.05
CA PHE A 313 12.57 12.18 13.81
C PHE A 313 12.73 13.01 15.08
N ASP A 314 13.29 14.20 14.94
CA ASP A 314 13.12 15.28 15.90
C ASP A 314 11.93 16.15 15.48
N PHE A 315 11.15 16.60 16.45
CA PHE A 315 9.92 17.35 16.23
C PHE A 315 10.01 18.76 16.81
N HIS A 316 9.61 19.76 16.03
CA HIS A 316 9.62 21.16 16.40
C HIS A 316 8.24 21.79 16.18
N GLY A 317 7.82 22.64 17.13
CA GLY A 317 6.49 23.23 17.15
C GLY A 317 5.45 22.37 17.86
N ASN A 318 4.20 22.85 17.92
CA ASN A 318 3.06 22.17 18.52
C ASN A 318 1.76 22.73 17.91
N PHE A 319 0.62 22.16 18.30
CA PHE A 319 -0.70 22.54 17.78
C PHE A 319 -1.32 23.78 18.47
N ALA A 320 -0.58 24.53 19.29
CA ALA A 320 -1.15 25.64 20.08
C ALA A 320 -1.52 26.88 19.25
N ARG A 321 -0.97 27.01 18.04
CA ARG A 321 -1.25 28.14 17.14
C ARG A 321 -1.46 27.65 15.72
N HIS A 322 -2.62 27.99 15.17
CA HIS A 322 -2.98 27.71 13.78
C HIS A 322 -2.66 28.91 12.88
N TYR A 323 -2.14 28.63 11.68
CA TYR A 323 -1.71 29.62 10.69
C TYR A 323 -2.52 29.55 9.39
N GLY A 324 -3.52 28.66 9.30
CA GLY A 324 -4.32 28.43 8.10
C GLY A 324 -3.88 27.21 7.31
N ILE A 325 -4.14 27.17 6.01
CA ILE A 325 -3.75 26.06 5.13
C ILE A 325 -2.23 26.06 4.92
N PHE A 326 -1.63 24.87 5.03
CA PHE A 326 -0.22 24.66 4.76
C PHE A 326 0.14 25.01 3.29
N PRO A 327 1.19 25.83 3.06
CA PRO A 327 1.55 26.26 1.72
C PRO A 327 1.77 25.09 0.74
N GLY A 328 1.20 25.19 -0.46
CA GLY A 328 1.38 24.20 -1.52
C GLY A 328 0.41 23.02 -1.49
N CYS A 329 -0.52 22.95 -0.52
CA CYS A 329 -1.49 21.86 -0.42
C CYS A 329 -2.77 22.03 -1.27
N GLY A 330 -2.76 22.93 -2.26
CA GLY A 330 -3.82 23.05 -3.28
C GLY A 330 -5.16 23.66 -2.82
N MET A 331 -5.36 23.87 -1.52
CA MET A 331 -6.54 24.55 -0.98
C MET A 331 -6.23 26.04 -0.76
N GLY A 332 -6.64 26.88 -1.70
CA GLY A 332 -6.50 28.33 -1.58
C GLY A 332 -7.51 28.94 -0.59
N LEU A 333 -7.21 30.13 -0.06
CA LEU A 333 -8.17 30.95 0.67
C LEU A 333 -9.38 31.23 -0.25
N PRO A 334 -10.62 30.85 0.11
CA PRO A 334 -11.78 30.99 -0.76
C PRO A 334 -12.38 32.41 -0.75
N PHE A 335 -11.83 33.30 0.08
CA PHE A 335 -12.30 34.68 0.22
C PHE A 335 -11.38 35.62 -0.56
N ASP A 336 -11.98 36.51 -1.36
CA ASP A 336 -11.26 37.59 -2.03
C ASP A 336 -10.66 38.53 -0.98
N GLY A 337 -9.35 38.42 -0.75
CA GLY A 337 -8.61 39.38 0.06
C GLY A 337 -8.36 40.66 -0.74
N THR A 338 -8.66 41.83 -0.16
CA THR A 338 -8.28 43.15 -0.68
C THR A 338 -6.79 43.45 -0.56
N ASN A 339 -5.91 42.48 -0.84
CA ASN A 339 -4.48 42.71 -0.93
C ASN A 339 -3.93 42.11 -2.21
N LYS A 340 -3.64 43.01 -3.15
CA LYS A 340 -2.69 42.81 -4.24
C LYS A 340 -1.31 42.59 -3.61
N ASP A 341 -0.94 41.34 -3.37
CA ASP A 341 0.47 40.96 -3.42
C ASP A 341 0.67 39.88 -4.46
N VAL A 342 1.64 40.17 -5.31
CA VAL A 342 1.79 39.70 -6.67
C VAL A 342 2.65 38.44 -6.71
N GLY A 343 2.15 37.42 -7.41
CA GLY A 343 2.98 36.45 -8.13
C GLY A 343 3.16 35.09 -7.46
N ASN A 344 2.23 34.16 -7.66
CA ASN A 344 2.36 33.10 -8.68
C ASN A 344 1.11 32.21 -8.65
N GLN A 345 0.01 32.66 -9.28
CA GLN A 345 -1.13 31.78 -9.59
C GLN A 345 -0.89 31.16 -10.97
N ALA A 346 -0.47 29.90 -11.00
CA ALA A 346 -0.95 28.97 -12.02
C ALA A 346 -2.23 28.37 -11.42
N GLY A 347 -3.44 28.81 -11.73
CA GLY A 347 -3.97 29.05 -13.08
C GLY A 347 -4.59 27.75 -13.59
N GLY A 348 -5.71 27.35 -12.99
CA GLY A 348 -6.45 26.14 -13.35
C GLY A 348 -7.93 26.26 -12.99
N CYS A 349 -8.66 27.11 -13.72
CA CYS A 349 -10.12 27.06 -13.82
C CYS A 349 -10.51 26.95 -15.30
N CYS A 350 -11.26 25.90 -15.63
CA CYS A 350 -12.58 25.91 -16.27
C CYS A 350 -13.01 24.46 -16.54
#